data_AF-A0A6P1WBB9-F1
#
_entry.id   AF-A0A6P1WBB9-F1
#
_cell.length_a   1.000
_cell.length_b   1.000
_cell.length_c   1.000
_cell.angle_alpha   90.00
_cell.angle_beta   90.00
_cell.angle_gamma   90.00
#
_symmetry.space_group_name_H-M   'P 1'
#
loop_
_entity.id
_entity.type
_entity.pdbx_description
1 polymer ?
#
loop_
_entity_poly.entity_id
_entity_poly.type
_entity_poly.pdbx_seq_one_letter_code
_entity_poly.pdbx_strand_id
1 'polypeptide(L)'
;MRLLFITLFSVLAISPSLAQERVRNIRMRVVDSSQLEIRYDLITARPGDSVYFDIRSRLRGTLHVLPQFVRGDIGMRITAGTDRRIVWNALANGYSLNEEIQAIIRVKTGLIPDAAQLATNPASTTPRPEVIPEKPARTNPVVTADPPKTERPTSIPDPQSTTKPSGTLNEPGYQPDTTRFRKERYAGPAWALLSAVAPGIGNIFVQWPKPKIGLRPLLTIGCYGLVAYGILEREKAMDNFAIYEQQKNTAAAEPYYATANDHHHRYFLATRGALVVAAADVVLTFLKGLRNNQLKKEARRIQSFTVYPGLQAGQPTAVVRYSF
;
A
#
# COMPACT_ATOMS: atom_id res chain seq x y z
N MET A 1 6.27 18.18 22.55
CA MET A 1 5.15 17.51 21.86
C MET A 1 4.85 18.13 20.50
N ARG A 2 4.46 19.41 20.40
CA ARG A 2 4.19 20.08 19.09
C ARG A 2 5.36 20.00 18.08
N LEU A 3 6.59 20.22 18.55
CA LEU A 3 7.81 20.12 17.72
C LEU A 3 8.05 18.72 17.15
N LEU A 4 7.65 17.66 17.87
CA LEU A 4 7.83 16.26 17.45
C LEU A 4 6.83 15.88 16.35
N PHE A 5 5.61 16.43 16.39
CA PHE A 5 4.61 16.23 15.34
C PHE A 5 5.01 16.94 14.04
N ILE A 6 5.59 18.15 14.13
CA ILE A 6 6.06 18.89 12.97
C ILE A 6 7.23 18.16 12.32
N THR A 7 8.19 17.65 13.10
CA THR A 7 9.30 16.87 12.54
C THR A 7 8.84 15.55 11.94
N LEU A 8 7.91 14.82 12.57
CA LEU A 8 7.38 13.58 12.00
C LEU A 8 6.62 13.81 10.68
N PHE A 9 5.82 14.89 10.60
CA PHE A 9 5.09 15.27 9.39
C PHE A 9 6.03 15.75 8.28
N SER A 10 7.10 16.49 8.61
CA SER A 10 8.15 16.87 7.65
C SER A 10 8.91 15.65 7.11
N VAL A 11 9.24 14.66 7.95
CA VAL A 11 9.95 13.44 7.50
C VAL A 11 9.09 12.62 6.53
N LEU A 12 7.78 12.50 6.79
CA LEU A 12 6.85 11.83 5.86
C LEU A 12 6.71 12.57 4.53
N ALA A 13 6.78 13.91 4.51
CA ALA A 13 6.70 14.71 3.30
C ALA A 13 7.94 14.63 2.39
N ILE A 14 9.11 14.21 2.92
CA ILE A 14 10.38 14.11 2.16
C ILE A 14 10.52 12.74 1.44
N SER A 15 9.63 11.79 1.71
CA SER A 15 9.67 10.42 1.19
C SER A 15 9.58 10.22 -0.34
N PRO A 16 9.02 11.11 -1.19
CA PRO A 16 8.92 10.78 -2.63
C PRO A 16 10.27 10.84 -3.36
N SER A 17 11.34 11.36 -2.75
CA SER A 17 12.66 11.50 -3.39
C SER A 17 13.48 10.21 -3.50
N LEU A 18 13.04 9.12 -2.87
CA LEU A 18 13.75 7.83 -2.95
C LEU A 18 13.39 6.99 -4.18
N ALA A 19 12.51 7.49 -5.05
CA ALA A 19 12.44 6.99 -6.41
C ALA A 19 13.76 7.40 -7.11
N GLN A 20 14.80 6.55 -6.99
CA GLN A 20 16.09 6.77 -7.63
C GLN A 20 15.85 7.07 -9.11
N GLU A 21 16.09 8.33 -9.47
CA GLU A 21 16.08 8.76 -10.86
C GLU A 21 17.21 8.02 -11.57
N ARG A 22 16.86 6.96 -12.33
CA ARG A 22 17.85 6.14 -13.05
C ARG A 22 18.15 6.68 -14.44
N VAL A 23 17.25 7.49 -14.99
CA VAL A 23 17.34 8.03 -16.35
C VAL A 23 17.28 9.53 -16.30
N ARG A 24 18.17 10.20 -17.05
CA ARG A 24 18.22 11.67 -17.17
C ARG A 24 18.39 12.10 -18.62
N ASN A 25 18.25 13.40 -18.84
CA ASN A 25 18.63 14.07 -20.08
C ASN A 25 17.99 13.42 -21.33
N ILE A 26 16.70 13.10 -21.22
CA ILE A 26 15.95 12.50 -22.32
C ILE A 26 15.76 13.57 -23.39
N ARG A 27 16.31 13.33 -24.58
CA ARG A 27 16.19 14.19 -25.75
C ARG A 27 15.55 13.38 -26.87
N MET A 28 14.66 14.00 -27.62
CA MET A 28 14.11 13.40 -28.83
C MET A 28 14.50 14.22 -30.04
N ARG A 29 14.71 13.52 -31.14
CA ARG A 29 14.94 14.12 -32.45
C ARG A 29 14.21 13.30 -33.49
N VAL A 30 13.44 13.98 -34.33
CA VAL A 30 12.90 13.39 -35.55
C VAL A 30 14.03 13.36 -36.57
N VAL A 31 14.45 12.16 -37.00
CA VAL A 31 15.55 11.98 -37.95
C VAL A 31 15.04 12.21 -39.38
N ASP A 32 13.89 11.64 -39.67
CA ASP A 32 13.13 11.80 -40.91
C ASP A 32 11.62 11.70 -40.58
N SER A 33 10.73 11.80 -41.58
CA SER A 33 9.27 11.69 -41.37
C SER A 33 8.79 10.32 -40.86
N SER A 34 9.69 9.33 -40.77
CA SER A 34 9.40 7.94 -40.40
C SER A 34 10.07 7.48 -39.11
N GLN A 35 11.14 8.13 -38.67
CA GLN A 35 12.02 7.69 -37.60
C GLN A 35 12.15 8.72 -36.49
N LEU A 36 11.96 8.23 -35.26
CA LEU A 36 12.19 8.97 -34.03
C LEU A 36 13.45 8.43 -33.35
N GLU A 37 14.39 9.32 -33.07
CA GLU A 37 15.58 9.03 -32.27
C GLU A 37 15.39 9.60 -30.86
N ILE A 38 15.58 8.75 -29.84
CA ILE A 38 15.52 9.11 -28.44
C ILE A 38 16.90 8.87 -27.84
N ARG A 39 17.48 9.92 -27.25
CA ARG A 39 18.75 9.88 -26.53
C ARG A 39 18.51 10.06 -25.04
N TYR A 40 19.22 9.32 -24.20
CA TYR A 40 19.08 9.42 -22.76
C TYR A 40 20.36 9.04 -22.03
N ASP A 41 20.50 9.49 -20.79
CA ASP A 41 21.59 9.10 -19.90
C ASP A 41 21.07 8.10 -18.86
N LEU A 42 21.71 6.94 -18.76
CA LEU A 42 21.40 5.89 -17.80
C LEU A 42 22.43 5.93 -16.67
N ILE A 43 22.06 6.49 -15.51
CA ILE A 43 22.98 6.73 -14.39
C ILE A 43 23.40 5.42 -13.72
N THR A 44 22.42 4.56 -13.44
CA THR A 44 22.62 3.31 -12.70
C THR A 44 21.87 2.20 -13.38
N ALA A 45 22.59 1.13 -13.75
CA ALA A 45 22.03 -0.10 -14.29
C ALA A 45 22.61 -1.29 -13.53
N ARG A 46 21.74 -2.13 -12.98
CA ARG A 46 22.13 -3.39 -12.34
C ARG A 46 21.99 -4.54 -13.34
N PRO A 47 22.78 -5.62 -13.20
CA PRO A 47 22.53 -6.86 -13.91
C PRO A 47 21.08 -7.32 -13.67
N GLY A 48 20.32 -7.49 -14.74
CA GLY A 48 18.89 -7.84 -14.70
C GLY A 48 17.93 -6.67 -14.90
N ASP A 49 18.39 -5.43 -14.76
CA ASP A 49 17.56 -4.27 -15.10
C ASP A 49 17.17 -4.30 -16.59
N SER A 50 15.97 -3.82 -16.87
CA SER A 50 15.42 -3.71 -18.22
C SER A 50 14.95 -2.29 -18.49
N VAL A 51 15.37 -1.74 -19.64
CA VAL A 51 14.97 -0.43 -20.12
C VAL A 51 13.80 -0.60 -21.09
N TYR A 52 12.73 0.15 -20.84
CA TYR A 52 11.55 0.25 -21.70
C TYR A 52 11.29 1.71 -22.01
N PHE A 53 10.48 1.95 -23.03
CA PHE A 53 9.98 3.28 -23.31
C PHE A 53 8.52 3.22 -23.71
N ASP A 54 7.79 4.26 -23.33
CA ASP A 54 6.43 4.53 -23.75
C ASP A 54 6.43 5.80 -24.59
N ILE A 55 5.64 5.81 -25.66
CA ILE A 55 5.39 7.02 -26.44
C ILE A 55 3.94 7.45 -26.26
N ARG A 56 3.74 8.74 -26.02
CA ARG A 56 2.44 9.37 -25.93
C ARG A 56 2.29 10.43 -27.01
N SER A 57 1.28 10.27 -27.85
CA SER A 57 0.76 11.29 -28.73
C SER A 57 -0.21 12.18 -27.95
N ARG A 58 -0.20 13.48 -28.24
CA ARG A 58 -1.18 14.41 -27.71
C ARG A 58 -2.61 14.11 -28.18
N LEU A 59 -2.77 13.63 -29.42
CA LEU A 59 -4.09 13.37 -30.02
C LEU A 59 -4.57 11.93 -29.79
N ARG A 60 -3.64 10.96 -29.87
CA ARG A 60 -3.98 9.52 -29.82
C ARG A 60 -3.72 8.88 -28.46
N GLY A 61 -3.11 9.60 -27.51
CA GLY A 61 -2.71 9.04 -26.23
C GLY A 61 -1.51 8.11 -26.34
N THR A 62 -1.46 7.04 -25.55
CA THR A 62 -0.33 6.10 -25.54
C THR A 62 -0.28 5.28 -26.83
N LEU A 63 0.82 5.38 -27.58
CA LEU A 63 1.02 4.64 -28.83
C LEU A 63 1.54 3.23 -28.55
N HIS A 64 1.05 2.25 -29.32
CA HIS A 64 1.49 0.86 -29.18
C HIS A 64 2.76 0.63 -30.02
N VAL A 65 3.90 0.52 -29.34
CA VAL A 65 5.19 0.35 -30.00
C VAL A 65 5.52 -1.13 -30.17
N LEU A 66 5.54 -1.63 -31.41
CA LEU A 66 5.92 -3.01 -31.68
C LEU A 66 7.46 -3.16 -31.64
N PRO A 67 8.00 -4.17 -30.93
CA PRO A 67 9.45 -4.34 -30.73
C PRO A 67 10.26 -4.45 -32.03
N GLN A 68 9.69 -5.04 -33.08
CA GLN A 68 10.34 -5.22 -34.39
C GLN A 68 10.70 -3.91 -35.10
N PHE A 69 10.07 -2.79 -34.71
CA PHE A 69 10.32 -1.46 -35.28
C PHE A 69 11.21 -0.60 -34.38
N VAL A 70 11.78 -1.19 -33.31
CA VAL A 70 12.66 -0.49 -32.37
C VAL A 70 14.06 -1.10 -32.43
N ARG A 71 15.07 -0.24 -32.41
CA ARG A 71 16.49 -0.63 -32.38
C ARG A 71 17.25 0.24 -31.38
N GLY A 72 18.41 -0.25 -30.92
CA GLY A 72 19.32 0.50 -30.04
C GLY A 72 19.34 -0.02 -28.60
N ASP A 73 19.66 0.87 -27.66
CA ASP A 73 19.83 0.59 -26.22
C ASP A 73 18.46 0.40 -25.52
N ILE A 74 17.77 -0.71 -25.80
CA ILE A 74 16.49 -1.09 -25.20
C ILE A 74 16.49 -2.54 -24.72
N GLY A 75 15.73 -2.85 -23.67
CA GLY A 75 15.56 -4.21 -23.16
C GLY A 75 16.49 -4.51 -21.99
N MET A 76 16.88 -5.78 -21.84
CA MET A 76 17.72 -6.24 -20.73
C MET A 76 19.21 -6.01 -21.01
N ARG A 77 20.01 -5.99 -19.94
CA ARG A 77 21.50 -5.95 -19.99
C ARG A 77 22.08 -4.68 -20.61
N ILE A 78 21.35 -3.57 -20.55
CA ILE A 78 21.88 -2.26 -20.93
C ILE A 78 22.84 -1.78 -19.83
N THR A 79 24.06 -1.42 -20.21
CA THR A 79 25.05 -0.87 -19.27
C THR A 79 24.73 0.58 -18.96
N ALA A 80 25.01 1.04 -17.73
CA ALA A 80 24.98 2.46 -17.41
C ALA A 80 25.89 3.25 -18.37
N GLY A 81 25.54 4.50 -18.66
CA GLY A 81 26.29 5.33 -19.60
C GLY A 81 25.48 6.52 -20.10
N THR A 82 26.18 7.48 -20.71
CA THR A 82 25.57 8.65 -21.35
C THR A 82 25.30 8.39 -22.83
N ASP A 83 24.41 9.19 -23.42
CA ASP A 83 24.08 9.16 -24.86
C ASP A 83 23.59 7.79 -25.38
N ARG A 84 22.85 7.06 -24.53
CA ARG A 84 22.16 5.83 -24.93
C ARG A 84 21.11 6.18 -25.98
N ARG A 85 20.99 5.35 -27.02
CA ARG A 85 20.22 5.67 -28.23
C ARG A 85 19.16 4.62 -28.50
N ILE A 86 17.90 5.06 -28.62
CA ILE A 86 16.78 4.25 -29.12
C ILE A 86 16.31 4.87 -30.43
N VAL A 87 16.14 4.05 -31.46
CA VAL A 87 15.58 4.45 -32.76
C VAL A 87 14.28 3.67 -32.98
N TRP A 88 13.20 4.39 -33.20
CA TRP A 88 11.88 3.81 -33.50
C TRP A 88 11.43 4.23 -34.89
N ASN A 89 11.09 3.25 -35.73
CA ASN A 89 10.46 3.48 -37.03
C ASN A 89 8.95 3.58 -36.84
N ALA A 90 8.47 4.80 -36.60
CA ALA A 90 7.06 5.11 -36.36
C ALA A 90 6.19 4.79 -37.57
N LEU A 91 6.66 5.11 -38.78
CA LEU A 91 5.88 4.91 -40.00
C LEU A 91 5.68 3.43 -40.33
N ALA A 92 6.73 2.62 -40.20
CA ALA A 92 6.62 1.16 -40.35
C ALA A 92 5.70 0.54 -39.28
N ASN A 93 5.58 1.20 -38.12
CA ASN A 93 4.65 0.85 -37.07
C ASN A 93 3.23 1.45 -37.26
N GLY A 94 2.96 2.13 -38.38
CA GLY A 94 1.64 2.69 -38.70
C GLY A 94 1.34 4.07 -38.11
N TYR A 95 2.35 4.78 -37.61
CA TYR A 95 2.21 6.11 -37.01
C TYR A 95 2.94 7.19 -37.82
N SER A 96 2.23 8.27 -38.15
CA SER A 96 2.81 9.47 -38.75
C SER A 96 3.37 10.40 -37.68
N LEU A 97 4.56 10.97 -37.88
CA LEU A 97 5.23 11.88 -36.94
C LEU A 97 4.82 13.35 -37.12
N ASN A 98 3.59 13.61 -37.56
CA ASN A 98 3.05 14.94 -37.83
C ASN A 98 2.33 15.57 -36.63
N GLU A 99 2.55 15.04 -35.43
CA GLU A 99 1.91 15.47 -34.20
C GLU A 99 2.90 15.58 -33.04
N GLU A 100 2.50 16.29 -32.00
CA GLU A 100 3.28 16.43 -30.78
C GLU A 100 3.33 15.09 -30.02
N ILE A 101 4.53 14.59 -29.82
CA ILE A 101 4.81 13.31 -29.17
C ILE A 101 5.72 13.49 -27.95
N GLN A 102 5.48 12.69 -26.92
CA GLN A 102 6.26 12.63 -25.69
C GLN A 102 6.83 11.21 -25.54
N ALA A 103 8.14 11.09 -25.31
CA ALA A 103 8.80 9.82 -25.02
C ALA A 103 9.10 9.74 -23.52
N ILE A 104 8.76 8.62 -22.90
CA ILE A 104 8.99 8.34 -21.48
C ILE A 104 9.85 7.09 -21.39
N ILE A 105 11.09 7.23 -20.90
CA ILE A 105 11.96 6.07 -20.64
C ILE A 105 11.72 5.56 -19.23
N ARG A 106 11.60 4.24 -19.06
CA ARG A 106 11.37 3.56 -17.78
C ARG A 106 12.41 2.47 -17.58
N VAL A 107 12.87 2.31 -16.35
CA VAL A 107 13.76 1.21 -15.95
C VAL A 107 13.00 0.30 -15.01
N LYS A 108 12.75 -0.94 -15.43
CA LYS A 108 12.21 -1.97 -14.56
C LYS A 108 13.37 -2.68 -13.89
N THR A 109 13.36 -2.68 -12.56
CA THR A 109 14.37 -3.39 -11.78
C THR A 109 14.16 -4.88 -11.94
N GLY A 110 15.15 -5.59 -12.47
CA GLY A 110 15.12 -7.05 -12.51
C GLY A 110 15.45 -7.62 -11.14
N LEU A 111 14.82 -8.73 -10.79
CA LEU A 111 15.38 -9.60 -9.78
C LEU A 111 16.67 -10.17 -10.37
N ILE A 112 17.78 -10.06 -9.63
CA ILE A 112 19.05 -10.66 -10.02
C ILE A 112 18.75 -12.17 -10.17
N PRO A 113 18.86 -12.77 -11.36
CA PRO A 113 18.72 -14.21 -11.49
C PRO A 113 19.77 -14.84 -10.59
N ASP A 114 19.33 -15.68 -9.66
CA ASP A 114 20.19 -16.31 -8.67
C ASP A 114 21.37 -16.97 -9.40
N ALA A 115 22.60 -16.65 -8.99
CA ALA A 115 23.80 -17.08 -9.70
C ALA A 115 23.87 -18.62 -9.84
N ALA A 116 23.16 -19.34 -8.98
CA ALA A 116 22.98 -20.79 -9.06
C ALA A 116 22.27 -21.28 -10.34
N GLN A 117 21.41 -20.48 -10.98
CA GLN A 117 20.72 -20.87 -12.22
C GLN A 117 21.57 -20.72 -13.49
N LEU A 118 22.64 -19.90 -13.45
CA LEU A 118 23.53 -19.71 -14.60
C LEU A 118 24.58 -20.83 -14.73
N ALA A 119 24.76 -21.67 -13.70
CA ALA A 119 25.77 -22.72 -13.67
C ALA A 119 25.30 -24.10 -14.21
N THR A 120 23.99 -24.30 -14.49
CA THR A 120 23.44 -25.65 -14.77
C THR A 120 22.96 -25.90 -16.19
N ASN A 121 23.11 -24.95 -17.14
CA ASN A 121 22.85 -25.22 -18.55
C ASN A 121 24.18 -25.33 -19.33
N PRO A 122 24.75 -26.55 -19.48
CA PRO A 122 25.83 -26.76 -20.43
C PRO A 122 25.34 -26.40 -21.84
N ALA A 123 26.20 -25.73 -22.59
CA ALA A 123 25.94 -25.16 -23.90
C ALA A 123 25.28 -26.17 -24.85
N SER A 124 24.00 -25.98 -25.13
CA SER A 124 23.34 -26.63 -26.25
C SER A 124 23.85 -25.95 -27.52
N THR A 125 24.77 -26.62 -28.22
CA THR A 125 25.23 -26.26 -29.56
C THR A 125 24.02 -26.11 -30.48
N THR A 126 23.75 -24.87 -30.89
CA THR A 126 22.70 -24.54 -31.86
C THR A 126 23.01 -25.23 -33.20
N PRO A 127 22.12 -26.09 -33.72
CA PRO A 127 22.24 -26.60 -35.07
C PRO A 127 21.98 -25.48 -36.07
N ARG A 128 22.81 -25.47 -37.12
CA ARG A 128 22.75 -24.60 -38.30
C ARG A 128 21.32 -24.58 -38.89
N PRO A 129 20.71 -23.41 -39.13
CA PRO A 129 19.36 -23.32 -39.68
C PRO A 129 19.28 -23.94 -41.08
N GLU A 130 18.46 -24.97 -41.22
CA GLU A 130 18.04 -25.54 -42.51
C GLU A 130 16.92 -24.66 -43.08
N VAL A 131 17.11 -24.25 -44.34
CA VAL A 131 16.21 -23.37 -45.09
C VAL A 131 14.97 -24.16 -45.48
N ILE A 132 13.84 -23.88 -44.84
CA ILE A 132 12.54 -24.45 -45.22
C ILE A 132 11.78 -23.44 -46.09
N PRO A 133 11.40 -23.78 -47.34
CA PRO A 133 10.63 -22.91 -48.21
C PRO A 133 9.16 -22.77 -47.76
N GLU A 134 8.67 -21.55 -47.91
CA GLU A 134 7.36 -21.03 -47.51
C GLU A 134 6.22 -21.64 -48.34
N LYS A 135 5.14 -22.11 -47.69
CA LYS A 135 3.90 -22.60 -48.33
C LYS A 135 2.71 -21.71 -47.92
N PRO A 136 1.88 -21.24 -48.87
CA PRO A 136 0.86 -20.23 -48.57
C PRO A 136 -0.48 -20.78 -48.07
N ALA A 137 -1.05 -19.99 -47.15
CA ALA A 137 -2.46 -19.67 -46.90
C ALA A 137 -3.50 -20.78 -46.60
N ARG A 138 -4.21 -20.62 -45.47
CA ARG A 138 -5.67 -20.81 -45.39
C ARG A 138 -6.32 -20.08 -44.21
N THR A 139 -7.24 -19.19 -44.54
CA THR A 139 -8.26 -18.57 -43.68
C THR A 139 -9.38 -19.56 -43.38
N ASN A 140 -9.92 -19.54 -42.16
CA ASN A 140 -11.26 -20.01 -41.83
C ASN A 140 -11.88 -19.10 -40.73
N PRO A 141 -13.16 -18.71 -40.82
CA PRO A 141 -13.89 -17.96 -39.80
C PRO A 141 -14.78 -18.90 -38.96
N VAL A 142 -14.74 -18.81 -37.62
CA VAL A 142 -15.65 -19.59 -36.74
C VAL A 142 -15.94 -18.76 -35.47
N VAL A 143 -17.11 -18.13 -35.40
CA VAL A 143 -18.33 -18.49 -34.62
C VAL A 143 -18.44 -17.73 -33.29
N THR A 144 -19.47 -16.89 -33.26
CA THR A 144 -20.08 -16.23 -32.10
C THR A 144 -20.71 -17.26 -31.17
N ALA A 145 -20.46 -17.14 -29.85
CA ALA A 145 -21.18 -17.89 -28.82
C ALA A 145 -21.70 -16.92 -27.74
N ASP A 146 -22.98 -17.05 -27.42
CA ASP A 146 -23.73 -16.30 -26.42
C ASP A 146 -23.26 -16.55 -24.97
N PRO A 147 -23.44 -15.59 -24.04
CA PRO A 147 -23.15 -15.78 -22.62
C PRO A 147 -24.34 -16.43 -21.86
N PRO A 148 -24.07 -17.34 -20.90
CA PRO A 148 -25.10 -17.93 -20.07
C PRO A 148 -25.46 -17.05 -18.85
N LYS A 149 -26.75 -17.04 -18.57
CA LYS A 149 -27.44 -16.47 -17.41
C LYS A 149 -27.06 -17.24 -16.14
N THR A 150 -26.54 -16.56 -15.11
CA THR A 150 -26.24 -17.18 -13.80
C THR A 150 -27.20 -16.66 -12.73
N GLU A 151 -27.85 -17.62 -12.10
CA GLU A 151 -28.86 -17.49 -11.05
C GLU A 151 -28.25 -17.21 -9.67
N ARG A 152 -29.07 -16.59 -8.84
CA ARG A 152 -28.84 -16.15 -7.46
C ARG A 152 -29.21 -17.27 -6.48
N PRO A 153 -28.44 -17.49 -5.40
CA PRO A 153 -28.99 -18.09 -4.19
C PRO A 153 -28.81 -17.23 -2.93
N THR A 154 -29.98 -16.88 -2.41
CA THR A 154 -30.50 -16.70 -1.04
C THR A 154 -29.66 -17.17 0.17
N SER A 155 -29.77 -16.34 1.22
CA SER A 155 -29.86 -16.61 2.67
C SER A 155 -28.66 -17.10 3.48
N ILE A 156 -28.32 -16.32 4.52
CA ILE A 156 -27.60 -16.76 5.73
C ILE A 156 -28.33 -16.19 6.96
N PRO A 157 -28.43 -16.93 8.09
CA PRO A 157 -29.45 -16.78 9.13
C PRO A 157 -29.04 -15.93 10.35
N ASP A 158 -30.06 -15.53 11.11
CA ASP A 158 -30.01 -14.81 12.38
C ASP A 158 -29.20 -15.53 13.48
N PRO A 159 -28.42 -14.81 14.31
CA PRO A 159 -27.85 -15.35 15.53
C PRO A 159 -28.80 -15.24 16.73
N GLN A 160 -29.01 -16.41 17.36
CA GLN A 160 -29.77 -16.66 18.57
C GLN A 160 -29.24 -15.87 19.78
N SER A 161 -30.19 -15.27 20.51
CA SER A 161 -30.01 -14.59 21.79
C SER A 161 -29.82 -15.61 22.92
N THR A 162 -28.72 -15.51 23.66
CA THR A 162 -28.41 -16.37 24.82
C THR A 162 -28.95 -15.74 26.11
N THR A 163 -29.89 -16.46 26.71
CA THR A 163 -30.49 -16.22 28.03
C THR A 163 -29.45 -16.34 29.15
N LYS A 164 -29.49 -15.38 30.09
CA LYS A 164 -28.65 -15.34 31.30
C LYS A 164 -29.48 -15.80 32.50
N PRO A 165 -29.02 -16.76 33.32
CA PRO A 165 -29.73 -17.12 34.55
C PRO A 165 -29.40 -16.13 35.68
N SER A 166 -30.45 -15.56 36.26
CA SER A 166 -30.42 -14.88 37.57
C SER A 166 -30.29 -15.92 38.67
N GLY A 167 -29.17 -15.89 39.39
CA GLY A 167 -28.95 -16.64 40.62
C GLY A 167 -28.69 -15.66 41.77
N THR A 168 -29.72 -15.42 42.57
CA THR A 168 -29.67 -14.74 43.87
C THR A 168 -29.24 -15.74 44.92
N LEU A 169 -28.16 -15.51 45.67
CA LEU A 169 -27.99 -16.12 47.00
C LEU A 169 -26.85 -15.50 47.83
N ASN A 170 -27.28 -14.88 48.93
CA ASN A 170 -26.73 -14.81 50.28
C ASN A 170 -25.32 -14.24 50.53
N GLU A 171 -25.28 -13.11 51.24
CA GLU A 171 -24.13 -12.57 51.96
C GLU A 171 -23.86 -13.34 53.26
N PRO A 172 -22.60 -13.69 53.53
CA PRO A 172 -22.09 -13.75 54.90
C PRO A 172 -20.88 -12.83 55.10
N GLY A 173 -20.92 -12.06 56.20
CA GLY A 173 -19.79 -11.57 56.99
C GLY A 173 -18.55 -11.03 56.27
N TYR A 174 -18.46 -9.71 56.16
CA TYR A 174 -17.25 -8.99 55.71
C TYR A 174 -16.11 -9.16 56.74
N GLN A 175 -15.22 -10.12 56.51
CA GLN A 175 -13.85 -10.04 57.01
C GLN A 175 -12.98 -9.39 55.91
N PRO A 176 -12.18 -8.35 56.22
CA PRO A 176 -11.28 -7.73 55.26
C PRO A 176 -10.14 -8.71 54.93
N ASP A 177 -10.38 -9.54 53.92
CA ASP A 177 -9.42 -10.46 53.34
C ASP A 177 -8.31 -9.66 52.62
N THR A 178 -7.23 -9.38 53.36
CA THR A 178 -6.07 -8.57 52.93
C THR A 178 -5.17 -9.29 51.92
N THR A 179 -5.53 -10.49 51.46
CA THR A 179 -4.68 -11.32 50.59
C THR A 179 -5.13 -11.39 49.13
N ARG A 180 -6.21 -10.69 48.75
CA ARG A 180 -6.66 -10.68 47.35
C ARG A 180 -5.69 -9.86 46.50
N PHE A 181 -4.71 -10.54 45.91
CA PHE A 181 -3.89 -10.01 44.83
C PHE A 181 -4.81 -9.39 43.77
N ARG A 182 -4.85 -8.05 43.72
CA ARG A 182 -5.53 -7.33 42.67
C ARG A 182 -4.86 -7.74 41.38
N LYS A 183 -5.53 -8.54 40.54
CA LYS A 183 -5.07 -8.87 39.20
C LYS A 183 -4.89 -7.56 38.43
N GLU A 184 -3.66 -7.06 38.37
CA GLU A 184 -3.32 -5.90 37.56
C GLU A 184 -3.59 -6.26 36.11
N ARG A 185 -4.57 -5.60 35.48
CA ARG A 185 -4.81 -5.79 34.05
C ARG A 185 -3.57 -5.37 33.29
N TYR A 186 -3.04 -6.29 32.49
CA TYR A 186 -1.87 -6.04 31.66
C TYR A 186 -2.18 -4.94 30.63
N ALA A 187 -1.60 -3.76 30.83
CA ALA A 187 -1.69 -2.62 29.89
C ALA A 187 -0.34 -2.43 29.18
N GLY A 188 0.13 -3.48 28.51
CA GLY A 188 1.36 -3.47 27.72
C GLY A 188 1.14 -3.08 26.25
N PRO A 189 2.23 -2.86 25.50
CA PRO A 189 2.19 -2.45 24.09
C PRO A 189 1.51 -3.47 23.17
N ALA A 190 1.37 -4.74 23.58
CA ALA A 190 0.63 -5.74 22.82
C ALA A 190 -0.83 -5.33 22.56
N TRP A 191 -1.46 -4.57 23.48
CA TRP A 191 -2.81 -4.03 23.26
C TRP A 191 -2.85 -2.91 22.21
N ALA A 192 -1.72 -2.31 21.85
CA ALA A 192 -1.65 -1.36 20.73
C ALA A 192 -1.84 -2.06 19.37
N LEU A 193 -1.55 -3.37 19.27
CA LEU A 193 -1.79 -4.13 18.04
C LEU A 193 -3.27 -4.28 17.73
N LEU A 194 -4.16 -4.19 18.73
CA LEU A 194 -5.60 -4.14 18.50
C LEU A 194 -6.04 -2.87 17.75
N SER A 195 -5.28 -1.77 17.82
CA SER A 195 -5.53 -0.60 16.97
C SER A 195 -5.24 -0.87 15.49
N ALA A 196 -4.44 -1.89 15.14
CA ALA A 196 -4.22 -2.28 13.75
C ALA A 196 -5.45 -2.96 13.14
N VAL A 197 -6.24 -3.67 13.96
CA VAL A 197 -7.49 -4.30 13.53
C VAL A 197 -8.62 -3.27 13.46
N ALA A 198 -8.67 -2.38 14.46
CA ALA A 198 -9.70 -1.37 14.56
C ALA A 198 -9.12 -0.06 15.11
N PRO A 199 -8.92 0.96 14.24
CA PRO A 199 -8.42 2.27 14.65
C PRO A 199 -9.27 2.83 15.81
N GLY A 200 -8.60 3.25 16.88
CA GLY A 200 -9.21 3.82 18.09
C GLY A 200 -9.43 2.83 19.25
N ILE A 201 -9.49 1.51 19.02
CA ILE A 201 -9.80 0.53 20.06
C ILE A 201 -8.62 0.32 21.02
N GLY A 202 -7.40 0.16 20.50
CA GLY A 202 -6.22 -0.13 21.34
C GLY A 202 -5.95 0.94 22.41
N ASN A 203 -6.26 2.20 22.10
CA ASN A 203 -6.06 3.33 23.02
C ASN A 203 -7.03 3.32 24.23
N ILE A 204 -8.14 2.58 24.18
CA ILE A 204 -9.06 2.40 25.31
C ILE A 204 -8.40 1.53 26.39
N PHE A 205 -7.68 0.49 25.97
CA PHE A 205 -7.03 -0.47 26.87
C PHE A 205 -5.72 0.05 27.48
N VAL A 206 -5.09 1.05 26.85
CA VAL A 206 -3.82 1.63 27.32
C VAL A 206 -4.03 2.71 28.40
N GLN A 207 -5.24 3.23 28.59
CA GLN A 207 -5.51 4.26 29.61
C GLN A 207 -5.77 3.65 30.99
N TRP A 208 -4.87 3.94 31.94
CA TRP A 208 -5.03 3.67 33.37
C TRP A 208 -4.97 4.99 34.14
N PRO A 209 -5.70 5.19 35.26
CA PRO A 209 -6.56 4.25 36.00
C PRO A 209 -8.07 4.30 35.64
N LYS A 210 -8.53 5.31 34.88
CA LYS A 210 -9.92 5.41 34.42
C LYS A 210 -9.94 5.67 32.91
N PRO A 211 -10.51 4.77 32.09
CA PRO A 211 -10.64 5.01 30.66
C PRO A 211 -11.60 6.18 30.44
N LYS A 212 -11.10 7.28 29.88
CA LYS A 212 -11.95 8.38 29.44
C LYS A 212 -12.41 8.07 28.03
N ILE A 213 -13.68 7.70 27.90
CA ILE A 213 -14.37 7.52 26.62
C ILE A 213 -14.62 8.93 26.05
N GLY A 214 -13.57 9.56 25.51
CA GLY A 214 -13.70 10.86 24.82
C GLY A 214 -14.31 10.70 23.42
N LEU A 215 -14.02 11.65 22.51
CA LEU A 215 -14.40 11.64 21.08
C LEU A 215 -13.80 10.49 20.24
N ARG A 216 -13.36 9.40 20.88
CA ARG A 216 -12.60 8.31 20.27
C ARG A 216 -13.47 7.38 19.41
N PRO A 217 -14.69 7.01 19.81
CA PRO A 217 -15.58 6.25 18.93
C PRO A 217 -15.90 6.99 17.63
N LEU A 218 -15.93 8.33 17.66
CA LEU A 218 -16.14 9.14 16.46
C LEU A 218 -15.00 9.01 15.45
N LEU A 219 -13.76 8.82 15.91
CA LEU A 219 -12.63 8.59 15.01
C LEU A 219 -12.77 7.24 14.30
N THR A 220 -13.17 6.20 15.03
CA THR A 220 -13.46 4.87 14.47
C THR A 220 -14.60 4.95 13.47
N ILE A 221 -15.73 5.57 13.83
CA ILE A 221 -16.88 5.78 12.94
C ILE A 221 -16.46 6.57 11.70
N GLY A 222 -15.67 7.64 11.85
CA GLY A 222 -15.17 8.44 10.73
C GLY A 222 -14.24 7.66 9.81
N CYS A 223 -13.34 6.84 10.36
CA CYS A 223 -12.42 6.02 9.57
C CYS A 223 -13.16 4.94 8.77
N TYR A 224 -14.06 4.18 9.41
CA TYR A 224 -14.88 3.19 8.71
C TYR A 224 -15.86 3.85 7.74
N GLY A 225 -16.40 5.01 8.09
CA GLY A 225 -17.25 5.81 7.21
C GLY A 225 -16.53 6.23 5.93
N LEU A 226 -15.27 6.67 6.02
CA LEU A 226 -14.43 7.00 4.85
C LEU A 226 -14.14 5.77 3.98
N VAL A 227 -13.87 4.61 4.59
CA VAL A 227 -13.65 3.36 3.83
C VAL A 227 -14.92 2.95 3.10
N ALA A 228 -16.07 2.93 3.80
CA ALA A 228 -17.36 2.59 3.22
C ALA A 228 -17.73 3.57 2.09
N TYR A 229 -17.55 4.87 2.32
CA TYR A 229 -17.75 5.90 1.30
C TYR A 229 -16.85 5.67 0.07
N GLY A 230 -15.57 5.36 0.28
CA GLY A 230 -14.66 5.02 -0.81
C GLY A 230 -15.13 3.82 -1.63
N ILE A 231 -15.57 2.74 -0.98
CA ILE A 231 -16.07 1.54 -1.68
C ILE A 231 -17.29 1.89 -2.56
N LEU A 232 -18.23 2.68 -2.05
CA LEU A 232 -19.40 3.13 -2.82
C LEU A 232 -19.00 4.03 -4.01
N GLU A 233 -18.05 4.94 -3.84
CA GLU A 233 -17.56 5.77 -4.94
C GLU A 233 -16.81 4.95 -6.00
N ARG A 234 -16.12 3.88 -5.60
CA ARG A 234 -15.49 2.95 -6.54
C ARG A 234 -16.51 2.24 -7.41
N GLU A 235 -17.62 1.79 -6.84
CA GLU A 235 -18.71 1.14 -7.57
C GLU A 235 -19.28 2.09 -8.63
N LYS A 236 -19.61 3.33 -8.24
CA LYS A 236 -20.05 4.38 -9.19
C LYS A 236 -19.04 4.66 -10.29
N ALA A 237 -17.74 4.66 -9.98
CA ALA A 237 -16.69 4.84 -10.98
C ALA A 237 -16.70 3.71 -12.01
N MET A 238 -16.88 2.47 -11.55
CA MET A 238 -16.95 1.29 -12.42
C MET A 238 -18.23 1.29 -13.28
N ASP A 239 -19.38 1.66 -12.71
CA ASP A 239 -20.65 1.74 -13.45
C ASP A 239 -20.59 2.76 -14.60
N ASN A 240 -20.07 3.97 -14.31
CA ASN A 240 -19.90 4.99 -15.35
C ASN A 240 -18.89 4.58 -16.41
N PHE A 241 -17.83 3.89 -16.01
CA PHE A 241 -16.84 3.38 -16.95
C PHE A 241 -17.41 2.27 -17.85
N ALA A 242 -18.26 1.40 -17.32
CA ALA A 242 -18.94 0.38 -18.10
C ALA A 242 -19.88 1.00 -19.15
N ILE A 243 -20.58 2.09 -18.81
CA ILE A 243 -21.39 2.84 -19.79
C ILE A 243 -20.49 3.46 -20.86
N TYR A 244 -19.37 4.07 -20.47
CA TYR A 244 -18.38 4.61 -21.41
C TYR A 244 -17.92 3.56 -22.44
N GLU A 245 -17.62 2.33 -22.01
CA GLU A 245 -17.21 1.24 -22.91
C GLU A 245 -18.30 0.81 -23.90
N GLN A 246 -19.58 0.95 -23.53
CA GLN A 246 -20.71 0.60 -24.40
C GLN A 246 -20.99 1.67 -25.47
N GLN A 247 -20.56 2.91 -25.26
CA GLN A 247 -20.80 4.01 -26.19
C GLN A 247 -19.82 3.94 -27.38
N LYS A 248 -20.37 3.75 -28.58
CA LYS A 248 -19.57 3.78 -29.83
C LYS A 248 -19.19 5.19 -30.28
N ASN A 249 -19.92 6.21 -29.82
CA ASN A 249 -19.69 7.61 -30.18
C ASN A 249 -18.82 8.28 -29.11
N THR A 250 -17.64 8.77 -29.51
CA THR A 250 -16.68 9.44 -28.63
C THR A 250 -17.27 10.66 -27.92
N ALA A 251 -18.05 11.48 -28.62
CA ALA A 251 -18.66 12.69 -28.05
C ALA A 251 -19.72 12.37 -26.99
N ALA A 252 -20.43 11.25 -27.15
CA ALA A 252 -21.40 10.78 -26.15
C ALA A 252 -20.73 10.05 -24.97
N ALA A 253 -19.54 9.47 -25.19
CA ALA A 253 -18.79 8.71 -24.20
C ALA A 253 -18.01 9.61 -23.22
N GLU A 254 -17.49 10.76 -23.70
CA GLU A 254 -16.68 11.71 -22.92
C GLU A 254 -17.24 12.07 -21.52
N PRO A 255 -18.53 12.44 -21.35
CA PRO A 255 -19.05 12.78 -20.03
C PRO A 255 -19.03 11.62 -19.03
N TYR A 256 -19.25 10.39 -19.50
CA TYR A 256 -19.19 9.19 -18.65
C TYR A 256 -17.77 8.90 -18.19
N TYR A 257 -16.78 9.09 -19.05
CA TYR A 257 -15.37 8.97 -18.68
C TYR A 257 -14.96 10.01 -17.63
N ALA A 258 -15.34 11.28 -17.85
CA ALA A 258 -15.05 12.36 -16.91
C ALA A 258 -15.68 12.07 -15.52
N THR A 259 -16.94 11.62 -15.51
CA THR A 259 -17.67 11.27 -14.28
C THR A 259 -17.04 10.06 -13.57
N ALA A 260 -16.66 9.02 -14.33
CA ALA A 260 -15.96 7.86 -13.78
C ALA A 260 -14.64 8.25 -13.12
N ASN A 261 -13.88 9.15 -13.76
CA ASN A 261 -12.60 9.62 -13.23
C ASN A 261 -12.78 10.45 -11.95
N ASP A 262 -13.78 11.33 -11.88
CA ASP A 262 -14.11 12.11 -10.67
C ASP A 262 -14.46 11.19 -9.48
N HIS A 263 -15.33 10.20 -9.69
CA HIS A 263 -15.62 9.18 -8.67
C HIS A 263 -14.38 8.38 -8.26
N HIS A 264 -13.51 8.03 -9.20
CA HIS A 264 -12.25 7.34 -8.90
C HIS A 264 -11.32 8.18 -8.02
N HIS A 265 -11.19 9.49 -8.29
CA HIS A 265 -10.41 10.41 -7.45
C HIS A 265 -10.97 10.49 -6.03
N ARG A 266 -12.30 10.58 -5.88
CA ARG A 266 -12.94 10.60 -4.55
C ARG A 266 -12.71 9.31 -3.78
N TYR A 267 -12.89 8.17 -4.43
CA TYR A 267 -12.54 6.84 -3.87
C TYR A 267 -11.09 6.82 -3.37
N PHE A 268 -10.16 7.27 -4.21
CA PHE A 268 -8.74 7.27 -3.92
C PHE A 268 -8.39 8.18 -2.74
N LEU A 269 -8.94 9.39 -2.71
CA LEU A 269 -8.75 10.32 -1.60
C LEU A 269 -9.34 9.78 -0.29
N ALA A 270 -10.55 9.24 -0.33
CA ALA A 270 -11.24 8.72 0.86
C ALA A 270 -10.49 7.51 1.46
N THR A 271 -10.11 6.53 0.63
CA THR A 271 -9.42 5.33 1.10
C THR A 271 -8.02 5.60 1.61
N ARG A 272 -7.25 6.46 0.92
CA ARG A 272 -5.92 6.87 1.41
C ARG A 272 -6.00 7.73 2.64
N GLY A 273 -6.97 8.64 2.71
CA GLY A 273 -7.25 9.44 3.90
C GLY A 273 -7.53 8.55 5.12
N ALA A 274 -8.40 7.55 4.97
CA ALA A 274 -8.68 6.57 6.02
C ALA A 274 -7.42 5.81 6.45
N LEU A 275 -6.60 5.35 5.50
CA LEU A 275 -5.35 4.64 5.79
C LEU A 275 -4.37 5.50 6.59
N VAL A 276 -4.19 6.77 6.21
CA VAL A 276 -3.32 7.71 6.92
C VAL A 276 -3.81 7.93 8.36
N VAL A 277 -5.12 8.13 8.55
CA VAL A 277 -5.71 8.30 9.90
C VAL A 277 -5.52 7.04 10.75
N ALA A 278 -5.76 5.86 10.18
CA ALA A 278 -5.57 4.58 10.86
C ALA A 278 -4.10 4.38 11.28
N ALA A 279 -3.15 4.60 10.36
CA ALA A 279 -1.73 4.48 10.63
C ALA A 279 -1.28 5.44 11.74
N ALA A 280 -1.75 6.69 11.69
CA ALA A 280 -1.46 7.67 12.73
C ALA A 280 -1.97 7.23 14.11
N ASP A 281 -3.18 6.67 14.22
CA ASP A 281 -3.71 6.17 15.49
C ASP A 281 -2.89 4.99 16.05
N VAL A 282 -2.45 4.06 15.19
CA VAL A 282 -1.60 2.93 15.60
C VAL A 282 -0.26 3.43 16.14
N VAL A 283 0.41 4.33 15.41
CA VAL A 283 1.70 4.90 15.82
C VAL A 283 1.58 5.65 17.15
N LEU A 284 0.53 6.47 17.30
CA LEU A 284 0.29 7.22 18.54
C LEU A 284 -0.03 6.31 19.72
N THR A 285 -0.83 5.26 19.50
CA THR A 285 -1.17 4.28 20.54
C THR A 285 0.07 3.49 20.97
N PHE A 286 0.93 3.12 20.01
CA PHE A 286 2.19 2.45 20.28
C PHE A 286 3.15 3.32 21.10
N LEU A 287 3.40 4.57 20.67
CA LEU A 287 4.27 5.52 21.39
C LEU A 287 3.76 5.77 22.83
N LYS A 288 2.44 5.89 23.00
CA LYS A 288 1.83 6.02 24.32
C LYS A 288 2.01 4.75 25.17
N GLY A 289 1.89 3.58 24.56
CA GLY A 289 2.17 2.29 25.21
C GLY A 289 3.62 2.19 25.72
N LEU A 290 4.60 2.61 24.91
CA LEU A 290 6.01 2.66 25.30
C LEU A 290 6.23 3.60 26.50
N ARG A 291 5.65 4.81 26.46
CA ARG A 291 5.76 5.77 27.57
C ARG A 291 5.12 5.26 28.85
N ASN A 292 3.95 4.64 28.77
CA ASN A 292 3.29 4.04 29.93
C ASN A 292 4.12 2.88 30.53
N ASN A 293 4.82 2.11 29.70
CA ASN A 293 5.70 1.05 30.18
C ASN A 293 6.93 1.62 30.90
N GLN A 294 7.51 2.72 30.41
CA GLN A 294 8.61 3.41 31.10
C GLN A 294 8.18 3.92 32.47
N LEU A 295 7.04 4.61 32.56
CA LEU A 295 6.50 5.09 33.84
C LEU A 295 6.21 3.95 34.82
N LYS A 296 5.73 2.79 34.34
CA LYS A 296 5.55 1.60 35.18
C LYS A 296 6.88 1.03 35.67
N LYS A 297 7.90 0.98 34.83
CA LYS A 297 9.25 0.54 35.22
C LYS A 297 9.84 1.48 36.28
N GLU A 298 9.67 2.79 36.13
CA GLU A 298 10.08 3.79 37.12
C GLU A 298 9.31 3.65 38.43
N ALA A 299 7.98 3.51 38.38
CA ALA A 299 7.15 3.29 39.57
C ALA A 299 7.54 2.00 40.32
N ARG A 300 7.84 0.92 39.60
CA ARG A 300 8.33 -0.34 40.20
C ARG A 300 9.70 -0.18 40.86
N ARG A 301 10.61 0.59 40.25
CA ARG A 301 11.91 0.92 40.88
C ARG A 301 11.76 1.69 42.18
N ILE A 302 10.75 2.55 42.28
CA ILE A 302 10.47 3.29 43.52
C ILE A 302 9.78 2.37 44.56
N GLN A 303 8.90 1.48 44.12
CA GLN A 303 8.17 0.56 45.00
C GLN A 303 9.01 -0.61 45.55
N SER A 304 10.13 -0.98 44.92
CA SER A 304 11.05 -1.98 45.48
C SER A 304 11.70 -1.54 46.80
N PHE A 305 11.61 -0.26 47.15
CA PHE A 305 12.12 0.29 48.41
C PHE A 305 11.02 1.08 49.13
N THR A 306 10.29 0.42 50.02
CA THR A 306 9.29 1.07 50.86
C THR A 306 9.83 1.20 52.29
N VAL A 307 9.98 2.44 52.75
CA VAL A 307 10.33 2.75 54.14
C VAL A 307 9.06 3.18 54.85
N TYR A 308 8.63 2.41 55.84
CA TYR A 308 7.52 2.78 56.71
C TYR A 308 8.09 3.31 58.03
N PRO A 309 8.06 4.63 58.27
CA PRO A 309 8.37 5.16 59.59
C PRO A 309 7.27 4.73 60.56
N GLY A 310 7.66 4.29 61.75
CA GLY A 310 6.78 3.83 62.82
C GLY A 310 7.33 4.21 64.19
N LEU A 311 6.51 4.03 65.21
CA LEU A 311 6.90 4.16 66.61
C LEU A 311 6.64 2.81 67.28
N GLN A 312 7.67 2.19 67.84
CA GLN A 312 7.54 0.95 68.59
C GLN A 312 8.08 1.19 70.00
N ALA A 313 7.21 1.05 71.01
CA ALA A 313 7.52 1.35 72.41
C ALA A 313 8.06 2.78 72.66
N GLY A 314 7.55 3.78 71.93
CA GLY A 314 7.96 5.18 72.06
C GLY A 314 9.29 5.53 71.38
N GLN A 315 9.97 4.58 70.73
CA GLN A 315 11.17 4.85 69.94
C GLN A 315 10.83 4.92 68.45
N PRO A 316 11.42 5.88 67.70
CA PRO A 316 11.25 5.96 66.26
C PRO A 316 11.93 4.76 65.59
N THR A 317 11.15 3.97 64.86
CA THR A 317 11.65 2.82 64.09
C THR A 317 11.28 3.00 62.62
N ALA A 318 12.10 2.47 61.71
CA ALA A 318 11.80 2.47 60.28
C ALA A 318 11.89 1.05 59.76
N VAL A 319 10.79 0.52 59.23
CA VAL A 319 10.78 -0.80 58.59
C VAL A 319 11.07 -0.61 57.12
N VAL A 320 12.25 -1.07 56.69
CA VAL A 320 12.62 -1.13 55.28
C VAL A 320 12.15 -2.47 54.74
N ARG A 321 11.18 -2.44 53.82
CA ARG A 321 10.81 -3.64 53.05
C ARG A 321 11.45 -3.55 51.69
N TYR A 322 12.30 -4.52 51.39
CA TYR A 322 12.88 -4.73 50.09
C TYR A 322 12.23 -5.96 49.46
N SER A 323 11.57 -5.78 48.32
CA SER A 323 10.99 -6.90 47.54
C SER A 323 11.85 -7.12 46.30
N PHE A 324 12.44 -8.30 46.20
CA PHE A 324 13.18 -8.78 45.02
C PHE A 324 12.20 -9.25 43.93
#